data_AF-A0A1J3FBH0-F1
#
_entry.id   AF-A0A1J3FBH0-F1
#
_cell.length_a   1.000
_cell.length_b   1.000
_cell.length_c   1.000
_cell.angle_alpha   90.00
_cell.angle_beta   90.00
_cell.angle_gamma   90.00
#
_symmetry.space_group_name_H-M   'P 1'
#
loop_
_entity.id
_entity.type
_entity.pdbx_description
1 polymer ?
#
loop_
_entity_poly.entity_id
_entity_poly.type
_entity_poly.pdbx_seq_one_letter_code
_entity_poly.pdbx_strand_id
1 'polypeptide(L)'
;GGGPGDGLLHPLYAFAAARTGGWSPIKDIKDPHVIEIGEFAVSEYDRKTKSELNFVTVVSGESQVVAGMNYRLVVTANHTGESKNYEAIVWE
;
A
#
# COMPACT_ATOMS: atom_id res chain seq x y z
N GLY A 1 -26.30 47.68 0.76
CA GLY A 1 -26.04 46.95 -0.49
C GLY A 1 -25.37 45.65 -0.13
N GLY A 2 -25.88 44.53 -0.60
CA GLY A 2 -25.37 43.19 -0.29
C GLY A 2 -24.58 42.56 -1.44
N GLY A 3 -23.55 41.80 -1.05
CA GLY A 3 -22.97 40.59 -1.67
C GLY A 3 -22.18 40.71 -2.99
N PRO A 4 -21.42 39.66 -3.39
CA PRO A 4 -20.93 38.45 -2.68
C PRO A 4 -19.38 38.51 -2.52
N GLY A 5 -18.61 37.64 -1.86
CA GLY A 5 -18.77 36.27 -1.41
C GLY A 5 -17.49 35.51 -1.81
N ASP A 6 -16.35 35.85 -1.20
CA ASP A 6 -15.06 35.24 -1.55
C ASP A 6 -14.70 34.21 -0.49
N GLY A 7 -15.43 33.09 -0.50
CA GLY A 7 -14.93 31.87 0.13
C GLY A 7 -13.62 31.52 -0.55
N LEU A 8 -12.51 31.68 0.17
CA LEU A 8 -11.19 31.27 -0.30
C LEU A 8 -11.23 29.76 -0.53
N LEU A 9 -11.44 29.37 -1.79
CA LEU A 9 -11.27 28.02 -2.27
C LEU A 9 -9.82 27.62 -1.98
N HIS A 10 -9.63 26.62 -1.12
CA HIS A 10 -8.35 25.92 -1.03
C HIS A 10 -8.01 25.47 -2.46
N PRO A 11 -6.83 25.80 -3.01
CA PRO A 11 -6.49 25.31 -4.33
C PRO A 11 -6.48 23.78 -4.29
N LEU A 12 -7.50 23.19 -4.92
CA LEU A 12 -7.62 21.78 -5.34
C LEU A 12 -6.54 21.39 -6.37
N TYR A 13 -5.45 22.15 -6.44
CA TYR A 13 -4.34 21.96 -7.36
C TYR A 13 -3.04 22.44 -6.69
N ALA A 14 -2.75 21.89 -5.50
CA ALA A 14 -1.39 21.41 -5.37
C ALA A 14 -1.28 20.24 -6.35
N PHE A 15 -0.93 20.53 -7.60
CA PHE A 15 -0.04 19.63 -8.33
C PHE A 15 1.18 19.51 -7.42
N ALA A 16 1.10 18.62 -6.43
CA ALA A 16 2.27 17.96 -5.92
C ALA A 16 2.83 17.34 -7.18
N ALA A 17 3.77 18.06 -7.81
CA ALA A 17 4.66 17.52 -8.81
C ALA A 17 5.02 16.17 -8.24
N ALA A 18 4.48 15.12 -8.85
CA ALA A 18 4.68 13.77 -8.40
C ALA A 18 6.19 13.63 -8.37
N ARG A 19 6.75 13.73 -7.17
CA ARG A 19 8.13 13.38 -6.94
C ARG A 19 8.11 11.94 -7.40
N THR A 20 8.73 11.65 -8.54
CA THR A 20 9.31 10.34 -8.79
C THR A 20 10.25 10.14 -7.61
N GLY A 21 9.70 9.66 -6.52
CA GLY A 21 10.07 10.04 -5.15
C GLY A 21 10.50 8.80 -4.40
N GLY A 22 11.27 8.97 -3.33
CA GLY A 22 11.62 7.85 -2.46
C GLY A 22 10.37 7.17 -1.89
N TRP A 23 10.58 6.01 -1.27
CA TRP A 23 9.57 5.31 -0.50
C TRP A 23 8.92 6.24 0.51
N SER A 24 7.59 6.20 0.58
CA SER A 24 6.76 6.98 1.49
C SER A 24 5.91 6.04 2.33
N PRO A 25 5.84 6.20 3.67
CA PRO A 25 5.03 5.32 4.51
C PRO A 25 3.55 5.34 4.13
N ILE A 26 2.95 4.15 4.06
CA ILE A 26 1.51 3.98 3.91
C ILE A 26 0.85 4.25 5.27
N LYS A 27 -0.02 5.25 5.33
CA LYS A 27 -0.67 5.67 6.59
C LYS A 27 -1.80 4.74 7.01
N ASP A 28 -2.61 4.31 6.03
CA ASP A 28 -3.73 3.41 6.27
C ASP A 28 -3.40 2.03 5.69
N ILE A 29 -2.81 1.17 6.53
CA ILE A 29 -2.53 -0.22 6.17
C ILE A 29 -3.79 -1.10 6.15
N LYS A 30 -4.94 -0.55 6.58
CA LYS A 30 -6.23 -1.22 6.52
C LYS A 30 -7.04 -0.81 5.29
N ASP A 31 -6.47 0.05 4.44
CA ASP A 31 -7.03 0.33 3.12
C ASP A 31 -7.22 -1.00 2.37
N PRO A 32 -8.44 -1.29 1.85
CA PRO A 32 -8.71 -2.54 1.14
C PRO A 32 -7.72 -2.83 0.00
N HIS A 33 -7.24 -1.80 -0.70
CA HIS A 33 -6.26 -1.94 -1.78
C HIS A 33 -4.91 -2.45 -1.26
N VAL A 34 -4.46 -1.91 -0.12
CA VAL A 34 -3.21 -2.34 0.53
C VAL A 34 -3.31 -3.78 1.04
N ILE A 35 -4.49 -4.16 1.55
CA ILE A 35 -4.76 -5.55 1.96
C ILE A 35 -4.73 -6.48 0.76
N GLU A 36 -5.38 -6.13 -0.36
CA GLU A 36 -5.40 -6.91 -1.59
C GLU A 36 -3.98 -7.14 -2.15
N ILE A 37 -3.12 -6.12 -2.10
CA ILE A 37 -1.71 -6.25 -2.49
C ILE A 37 -0.97 -7.25 -1.57
N GLY A 38 -1.23 -7.21 -0.27
CA GLY A 38 -0.68 -8.16 0.71
C GLY A 38 -1.14 -9.60 0.46
N GLU A 39 -2.44 -9.80 0.20
CA GLU A 39 -3.03 -11.09 -0.15
C GLU A 39 -2.45 -11.65 -1.44
N PHE A 40 -2.32 -10.80 -2.47
CA PHE A 40 -1.70 -11.14 -3.73
C PHE A 40 -0.25 -11.60 -3.55
N ALA A 41 0.55 -10.87 -2.77
CA ALA A 41 1.94 -11.22 -2.54
C ALA A 41 2.13 -12.60 -1.89
N VAL A 42 1.34 -12.90 -0.85
CA VAL A 42 1.40 -14.21 -0.19
C VAL A 42 0.90 -15.31 -1.11
N SER A 43 -0.22 -15.09 -1.81
CA SER A 43 -0.80 -16.07 -2.74
C SER A 43 0.14 -16.41 -3.90
N GLU A 44 0.81 -15.40 -4.47
CA GLU A 44 1.80 -15.60 -5.53
C GLU A 44 3.03 -16.38 -5.04
N TYR A 45 3.52 -16.05 -3.84
CA TYR A 45 4.63 -16.77 -3.23
C TYR A 45 4.26 -18.23 -2.95
N ASP A 46 3.11 -18.47 -2.34
CA ASP A 46 2.60 -19.81 -2.07
C ASP A 46 2.46 -20.63 -3.37
N ARG A 47 1.83 -20.05 -4.40
CA ARG A 47 1.63 -20.72 -5.70
C ARG A 47 2.96 -21.20 -6.31
N LYS A 48 4.01 -20.38 -6.21
CA LYS A 48 5.35 -20.63 -6.78
C LYS A 48 6.17 -21.62 -5.95
N THR A 49 6.03 -21.58 -4.63
CA THR A 49 6.93 -22.32 -3.70
C THR A 49 6.29 -23.55 -3.09
N LYS A 50 4.95 -23.67 -3.15
CA LYS A 50 4.18 -24.68 -2.40
C LYS A 50 4.47 -24.63 -0.91
N SER A 51 4.58 -23.42 -0.36
CA SER A 51 4.93 -23.19 1.04
C SER A 51 3.75 -23.37 2.00
N GLU A 52 2.53 -23.48 1.48
CA GLU A 52 1.28 -23.53 2.23
C GLU A 52 1.15 -22.36 3.21
N LEU A 53 1.57 -21.17 2.76
CA LEU A 53 1.47 -19.93 3.52
C LEU A 53 0.10 -19.28 3.28
N ASN A 54 -0.57 -18.89 4.35
CA ASN A 54 -1.82 -18.13 4.28
C ASN A 54 -1.61 -16.72 4.78
N PHE A 55 -2.15 -15.73 4.06
CA PHE A 55 -2.12 -14.34 4.48
C PHE A 55 -2.90 -14.15 5.79
N VAL A 56 -2.36 -13.33 6.68
CA VAL A 56 -3.01 -12.95 7.95
C VAL A 56 -3.34 -11.46 7.97
N THR A 57 -2.34 -10.59 7.77
CA THR A 57 -2.52 -9.13 7.79
C THR A 57 -1.33 -8.40 7.18
N VAL A 58 -1.55 -7.16 6.74
CA VAL A 58 -0.48 -6.18 6.56
C VAL A 58 -0.13 -5.58 7.93
N VAL A 59 1.16 -5.44 8.22
CA VAL A 59 1.69 -4.88 9.48
C VAL A 59 2.21 -3.47 9.28
N SER A 60 2.88 -3.22 8.15
CA SER A 60 3.37 -1.92 7.74
C SER A 60 3.63 -1.92 6.23
N GLY A 61 3.83 -0.74 5.66
CA GLY A 61 4.27 -0.66 4.28
C GLY A 61 4.68 0.73 3.85
N GLU A 62 5.34 0.77 2.71
CA GLU A 62 5.74 1.99 2.01
C GLU A 62 5.29 1.88 0.55
N SER A 63 4.94 3.02 -0.06
CA SER A 63 4.66 3.11 -1.48
C SER A 63 5.61 4.06 -2.18
N GLN A 64 5.80 3.84 -3.47
CA GLN A 64 6.68 4.65 -4.31
C GLN A 64 6.05 4.90 -5.67
N VAL A 65 6.00 6.17 -6.09
CA VAL A 65 5.57 6.53 -7.44
C VAL A 65 6.74 6.39 -8.42
N VAL A 66 6.54 5.58 -9.46
CA VAL A 66 7.47 5.35 -10.58
C VAL A 66 6.71 5.54 -11.90
N ALA A 67 7.02 4.77 -12.95
CA ALA A 67 6.12 4.59 -14.11
C ALA A 67 4.99 3.60 -13.77
N GLY A 68 4.27 3.87 -12.68
CA GLY A 68 3.38 2.94 -11.96
C GLY A 68 3.49 3.19 -10.44
N MET A 69 3.16 2.17 -9.64
CA MET A 69 3.31 2.24 -8.19
C MET A 69 4.00 0.99 -7.64
N ASN A 70 5.07 1.18 -6.86
CA ASN A 70 5.62 0.09 -6.06
C ASN A 70 5.03 0.12 -4.66
N TYR A 71 4.83 -1.06 -4.09
CA TYR A 71 4.49 -1.28 -2.69
C TYR A 71 5.54 -2.18 -2.07
N ARG A 72 6.06 -1.78 -0.91
CA ARG A 72 6.91 -2.59 -0.05
C ARG A 72 6.15 -2.82 1.24
N LEU A 73 5.60 -4.02 1.41
CA LEU A 73 4.76 -4.37 2.55
C LEU A 73 5.49 -5.33 3.47
N VAL A 74 5.28 -5.17 4.78
CA VAL A 74 5.53 -6.23 5.76
C VAL A 74 4.18 -6.89 6.04
N VAL A 75 4.07 -8.17 5.71
CA VAL A 75 2.87 -8.98 5.90
C VAL A 75 3.13 -10.07 6.93
N THR A 76 2.13 -10.39 7.74
CA THR A 76 2.14 -11.63 8.51
C THR A 76 1.48 -12.72 7.67
N ALA A 77 2.15 -13.87 7.56
CA ALA A 77 1.59 -15.08 6.98
C ALA A 77 1.78 -16.25 7.95
N ASN A 78 0.89 -17.23 7.89
CA ASN A 78 0.95 -18.41 8.74
C ASN A 78 1.19 -19.70 7.92
N HIS A 79 1.89 -20.64 8.55
CA HIS A 79 1.98 -22.02 8.08
C HIS A 79 1.82 -22.94 9.29
N THR A 80 0.84 -23.85 9.26
CA THR A 80 0.60 -24.84 10.33
C THR A 80 0.46 -24.26 11.75
N GLY A 81 -0.06 -23.04 11.86
CA GLY A 81 -0.27 -22.36 13.15
C GLY A 81 0.90 -21.51 13.63
N GLU A 82 2.05 -21.52 12.94
CA GLU A 82 3.14 -20.58 13.19
C GLU A 82 2.97 -19.36 12.28
N SER A 83 2.96 -18.15 12.87
CA SER A 83 2.88 -16.89 12.12
C SER A 83 4.22 -16.19 12.08
N LYS A 84 4.62 -15.73 10.90
CA LYS A 84 5.89 -15.01 10.66
C LYS A 84 5.64 -13.77 9.81
N ASN A 85 6.50 -12.78 9.96
CA ASN A 85 6.50 -11.59 9.14
C ASN A 85 7.41 -11.76 7.93
N TYR A 86 6.94 -11.31 6.77
CA TYR A 86 7.63 -11.36 5.50
C TYR A 86 7.59 -9.99 4.85
N GLU A 87 8.67 -9.62 4.17
CA GLU A 87 8.68 -8.43 3.33
C GLU A 87 8.33 -8.85 1.90
N ALA A 88 7.40 -8.11 1.29
CA ALA A 88 6.97 -8.29 -0.08
C ALA A 88 7.12 -6.98 -0.86
N ILE A 89 7.61 -7.07 -2.10
CA ILE A 89 7.64 -5.96 -3.03
C ILE A 89 6.73 -6.31 -4.20
N VAL A 90 5.74 -5.47 -4.45
CA VAL A 90 4.74 -5.60 -5.52
C VAL A 90 4.79 -4.34 -6.39
N TRP A 91 4.69 -4.52 -7.70
CA TRP A 91 4.60 -3.42 -8.66
C TRP A 91 3.25 -3.47 -9.37
N GLU A 92 2.60 -2.30 -9.45
CA GLU A 92 1.36 -2.02 -10.18
C GLU A 92 1.62 -1.07 -11.36
#